data_AF-A0A3S2H1S2-F1
#
_entry.id   AF-A0A3S2H1S2-F1
#
_cell.length_a   1.000
_cell.length_b   1.000
_cell.length_c   1.000
_cell.angle_alpha   90.00
_cell.angle_beta   90.00
_cell.angle_gamma   90.00
#
_symmetry.space_group_name_H-M   'P 1'
#
loop_
_entity.id
_entity.type
_entity.pdbx_description
1 polymer ?
#
loop_
_entity_poly.entity_id
_entity_poly.type
_entity_poly.pdbx_seq_one_letter_code
_entity_poly.pdbx_strand_id
1 'polypeptide(L)'
;RNVCVLASGDPFFHGVGATLARKVKAQEMHVIPAPSAVSLAAARLGWALQDIETVSLHGRPLDLIRPLLQPGARILALTSDAEAPAAIARLLAELDFGASRLTILEALGGPSETQRSVRADAFDLENLNPLNVLAVEVESGPDARVLPLTSGLADHLFDHDGQITKREIRAITLSALAPRRGELLWDIGAGSGSIGIEWMLAHPSMRTFAIEADPVRAARLGH
;
A
#
# COMPACT_ATOMS: atom_id res chain seq x y z
N ARG A 1 23.49 7.82 -30.95
CA ARG A 1 22.16 8.13 -31.53
C ARG A 1 21.33 8.77 -30.45
N ASN A 2 20.62 9.86 -30.73
CA ASN A 2 19.76 10.51 -29.74
C ASN A 2 18.40 9.78 -29.70
N VAL A 3 17.93 9.43 -28.51
CA VAL A 3 16.68 8.70 -28.28
C VAL A 3 15.81 9.54 -27.37
N CYS A 4 14.54 9.74 -27.75
CA CYS A 4 13.55 10.38 -26.90
C CYS A 4 12.58 9.31 -26.39
N VAL A 5 12.29 9.32 -25.09
CA VAL A 5 11.31 8.45 -24.46
C VAL A 5 10.22 9.34 -23.87
N LEU A 6 8.98 9.13 -24.29
CA LEU A 6 7.81 9.77 -23.72
C LEU A 6 7.18 8.83 -22.69
N ALA A 7 6.88 9.38 -21.52
CA ALA A 7 6.23 8.67 -20.42
C ALA A 7 5.04 9.49 -19.92
N SER A 8 4.02 8.82 -19.39
CA SER A 8 2.93 9.49 -18.70
C SER A 8 3.38 9.94 -17.31
N GLY A 9 3.03 11.19 -16.94
CA GLY A 9 3.36 11.76 -15.64
C GLY A 9 4.87 11.97 -15.44
N ASP A 10 5.29 11.95 -14.17
CA ASP A 10 6.71 12.09 -13.82
C ASP A 10 7.50 10.81 -14.17
N PRO A 11 8.60 10.90 -14.94
CA PRO A 11 9.37 9.71 -15.33
C PRO A 11 9.93 8.89 -14.16
N PHE A 12 10.14 9.48 -12.98
CA PHE A 12 10.72 8.83 -11.80
C PHE A 12 9.71 8.51 -10.70
N PHE A 13 8.44 8.91 -10.84
CA PHE A 13 7.38 8.51 -9.92
C PHE A 13 6.58 7.34 -10.49
N HIS A 14 6.96 6.10 -10.11
CA HIS A 14 6.40 4.87 -10.70
C HIS A 14 6.49 4.77 -12.24
N GLY A 15 7.32 5.63 -12.86
CA GLY A 15 7.49 5.71 -14.31
C GLY A 15 8.70 4.92 -14.85
N VAL A 16 8.91 5.03 -16.16
CA VAL A 16 9.96 4.30 -16.89
C VAL A 16 11.39 4.79 -16.59
N GLY A 17 11.55 6.01 -16.04
CA GLY A 17 12.84 6.65 -15.78
C GLY A 17 13.73 5.83 -14.85
N ALA A 18 13.17 5.27 -13.77
CA ALA A 18 13.92 4.38 -12.87
C ALA A 18 14.38 3.09 -13.57
N THR A 19 13.59 2.58 -14.52
CA THR A 19 13.96 1.41 -15.33
C THR A 19 15.10 1.73 -16.29
N LEU A 20 15.08 2.91 -16.91
CA LEU A 20 16.15 3.39 -17.79
C LEU A 20 17.44 3.68 -17.00
N ALA A 21 17.33 4.27 -15.81
CA ALA A 21 18.47 4.59 -14.94
C ALA A 21 19.29 3.35 -14.51
N ARG A 22 18.71 2.15 -14.57
CA ARG A 22 19.45 0.88 -14.35
C ARG A 22 20.39 0.51 -15.51
N LYS A 23 20.20 1.10 -16.69
CA LYS A 23 20.94 0.77 -17.92
C LYS A 23 21.71 1.96 -18.50
N VAL A 24 21.26 3.19 -18.22
CA VAL A 24 21.84 4.44 -18.73
C VAL A 24 22.20 5.33 -17.55
N LYS A 25 23.41 5.90 -17.56
CA LYS A 25 23.87 6.74 -16.43
C LYS A 25 23.09 8.05 -16.38
N ALA A 26 22.90 8.60 -15.19
CA ALA A 26 22.17 9.86 -15.01
C ALA A 26 22.76 11.02 -15.82
N GLN A 27 24.09 11.08 -15.97
CA GLN A 27 24.78 12.13 -16.74
C GLN A 27 24.52 12.04 -18.25
N GLU A 28 24.04 10.89 -18.74
CA GLU A 28 23.70 10.64 -20.15
C GLU A 28 22.20 10.83 -20.41
N MET A 29 21.41 11.12 -19.37
CA MET A 29 19.97 11.34 -19.47
C MET A 29 19.63 12.81 -19.24
N HIS A 30 18.85 13.39 -20.15
CA HIS A 30 18.17 14.66 -19.90
C HIS A 30 16.71 14.37 -19.54
N VAL A 31 16.40 14.45 -18.25
CA VAL A 31 15.08 14.11 -17.71
C VAL A 31 14.29 15.40 -17.50
N ILE A 32 13.11 15.50 -18.11
CA ILE A 32 12.19 16.61 -17.93
C ILE A 32 11.09 16.13 -16.97
N PRO A 33 11.03 16.63 -15.72
CA PRO A 33 9.97 16.24 -14.79
C PRO A 33 8.62 16.81 -15.23
N ALA A 34 7.55 16.14 -14.82
CA ALA A 34 6.17 16.56 -15.06
C ALA A 34 5.33 16.29 -13.80
N PRO A 35 4.21 16.97 -13.58
CA PRO A 35 3.34 16.67 -12.43
C PRO A 35 2.94 15.20 -12.40
N SER A 36 3.22 14.53 -11.27
CA SER A 36 2.78 13.15 -11.06
C SER A 36 1.26 13.08 -10.83
N ALA A 37 0.66 11.89 -11.00
CA ALA A 37 -0.75 11.68 -10.69
C ALA A 37 -1.10 12.03 -9.23
N VAL A 38 -0.18 11.79 -8.30
CA VAL A 38 -0.30 12.19 -6.88
C VAL A 38 -0.29 13.71 -6.73
N SER A 39 0.61 14.41 -7.44
CA SER A 39 0.66 15.88 -7.40
C SER A 39 -0.61 16.51 -7.97
N LEU A 40 -1.13 15.95 -9.07
CA LEU A 40 -2.39 16.38 -9.67
C LEU A 40 -3.57 16.12 -8.73
N ALA A 41 -3.66 14.92 -8.15
CA ALA A 41 -4.72 14.57 -7.22
C ALA A 41 -4.73 15.46 -5.97
N ALA A 42 -3.58 15.64 -5.33
CA ALA A 42 -3.44 16.52 -4.17
C ALA A 42 -3.88 17.96 -4.48
N ALA A 43 -3.52 18.48 -5.67
CA ALA A 43 -3.95 19.81 -6.10
C ALA A 43 -5.47 19.93 -6.32
N ARG A 44 -6.14 18.88 -6.79
CA ARG A 44 -7.62 18.86 -6.94
C ARG A 44 -8.35 18.78 -5.62
N LEU A 45 -7.79 18.04 -4.66
CA LEU A 45 -8.39 17.81 -3.36
C LEU A 45 -8.02 18.90 -2.33
N GLY A 46 -7.06 19.77 -2.66
CA GLY A 46 -6.51 20.74 -1.71
C GLY A 46 -5.72 20.07 -0.57
N TRP A 47 -5.13 18.90 -0.83
CA TRP A 47 -4.35 18.17 0.16
C TRP A 47 -2.88 18.57 0.11
N ALA A 48 -2.26 18.75 1.27
CA ALA A 48 -0.83 18.98 1.37
C ALA A 48 -0.08 17.66 1.18
N LEU A 49 0.86 17.61 0.22
CA LEU A 49 1.55 16.36 -0.15
C LEU A 49 2.30 15.71 1.02
N GLN A 50 2.85 16.50 1.93
CA GLN A 50 3.57 15.99 3.11
C GLN A 50 2.67 15.36 4.18
N ASP A 51 1.35 15.55 4.10
CA ASP A 51 0.36 15.02 5.04
C ASP A 51 -0.41 13.82 4.45
N ILE A 52 0.01 13.32 3.29
CA ILE A 52 -0.66 12.24 2.56
C ILE A 52 0.20 10.98 2.58
N GLU A 53 -0.44 9.87 2.92
CA GLU A 53 0.14 8.55 2.69
C GLU A 53 -0.03 8.14 1.23
N THR A 54 1.06 7.73 0.59
CA THR A 54 1.03 7.34 -0.83
C THR A 54 1.36 5.86 -0.98
N VAL A 55 0.50 5.13 -1.67
CA VAL A 55 0.68 3.70 -1.91
C VAL A 55 0.44 3.34 -3.37
N SER A 56 1.32 2.51 -3.92
CA SER A 56 1.10 1.91 -5.23
C SER A 56 0.53 0.52 -5.05
N LEU A 57 -0.72 0.34 -5.47
CA LEU A 57 -1.40 -0.95 -5.56
C LEU A 57 -1.38 -1.50 -7.00
N HIS A 58 -0.89 -0.71 -7.96
CA HIS A 58 -0.70 -1.14 -9.33
C HIS A 58 0.19 -2.41 -9.43
N GLY A 59 -0.42 -3.54 -9.78
CA GLY A 59 0.24 -4.84 -9.89
C GLY A 59 0.73 -5.41 -8.56
N ARG A 60 0.17 -4.95 -7.42
CA ARG A 60 0.56 -5.37 -6.07
C ARG A 60 -0.67 -5.74 -5.24
N PRO A 61 -0.50 -6.51 -4.15
CA PRO A 61 -1.60 -6.85 -3.25
C PRO A 61 -2.28 -5.59 -2.68
N LEU A 62 -3.62 -5.62 -2.60
CA LEU A 62 -4.41 -4.53 -2.03
C LEU A 62 -4.15 -4.35 -0.53
N ASP A 63 -3.78 -5.43 0.17
CA ASP A 63 -3.49 -5.45 1.60
C ASP A 63 -2.39 -4.49 2.04
N LEU A 64 -1.56 -4.01 1.10
CA LEU A 64 -0.56 -2.97 1.35
C LEU A 64 -1.17 -1.65 1.83
N ILE A 65 -2.48 -1.42 1.62
CA ILE A 65 -3.16 -0.24 2.17
C ILE A 65 -3.41 -0.35 3.68
N ARG A 66 -3.51 -1.56 4.25
CA ARG A 66 -3.95 -1.80 5.64
C ARG A 66 -3.15 -1.03 6.70
N PRO A 67 -1.80 -0.97 6.64
CA PRO A 67 -1.04 -0.22 7.64
C PRO A 67 -1.29 1.28 7.63
N LEU A 68 -1.77 1.81 6.49
CA LEU A 68 -2.05 3.22 6.28
C LEU A 68 -3.45 3.63 6.76
N LEU A 69 -4.31 2.66 7.11
CA LEU A 69 -5.67 2.90 7.60
C LEU A 69 -5.65 3.37 9.06
N GLN A 70 -5.20 4.61 9.24
CA GLN A 70 -5.22 5.32 10.52
C GLN A 70 -6.38 6.33 10.53
N PRO A 71 -7.13 6.48 11.63
CA PRO A 71 -8.23 7.45 11.70
C PRO A 71 -7.79 8.86 11.29
N GLY A 72 -8.51 9.46 10.34
CA GLY A 72 -8.22 10.80 9.81
C GLY A 72 -7.07 10.87 8.79
N ALA A 73 -6.42 9.75 8.47
CA ALA A 73 -5.40 9.70 7.43
C ALA A 73 -5.98 10.02 6.05
N ARG A 74 -5.15 10.61 5.20
CA ARG A 74 -5.44 10.84 3.79
C ARG A 74 -4.50 9.98 2.97
N ILE A 75 -5.07 9.12 2.12
CA ILE A 75 -4.29 8.18 1.31
C ILE A 75 -4.53 8.48 -0.17
N LEU A 76 -3.46 8.51 -0.96
CA LEU A 76 -3.52 8.44 -2.42
C LEU A 76 -2.99 7.07 -2.88
N ALA A 77 -3.90 6.24 -3.37
CA ALA A 77 -3.61 4.91 -3.88
C ALA A 77 -3.58 4.92 -5.43
N LEU A 78 -2.45 4.49 -5.99
CA LEU A 78 -2.31 4.25 -7.43
C LEU A 78 -2.84 2.85 -7.75
N THR A 79 -3.80 2.76 -8.65
CA THR A 79 -4.53 1.53 -8.94
C THR A 79 -4.11 0.89 -10.28
N SER A 80 -4.58 -0.34 -10.51
CA SER A 80 -4.28 -1.11 -11.73
C SER A 80 -5.25 -0.89 -12.87
N ASP A 81 -6.52 -0.65 -12.54
CA ASP A 81 -7.63 -0.75 -13.47
C ASP A 81 -8.89 -0.08 -12.88
N ALA A 82 -10.00 -0.23 -13.59
CA ALA A 82 -11.32 0.28 -13.22
C ALA A 82 -11.98 -0.50 -12.07
N GLU A 83 -11.53 -1.71 -11.75
CA GLU A 83 -12.14 -2.58 -10.74
C GLU A 83 -11.52 -2.38 -9.35
N ALA A 84 -10.26 -1.94 -9.32
CA ALA A 84 -9.50 -1.72 -8.10
C ALA A 84 -10.21 -0.81 -7.07
N PRO A 85 -10.84 0.34 -7.43
CA PRO A 85 -11.60 1.14 -6.47
C PRO A 85 -12.71 0.36 -5.74
N ALA A 86 -13.47 -0.48 -6.45
CA ALA A 86 -14.52 -1.30 -5.86
C ALA A 86 -13.95 -2.41 -4.97
N ALA A 87 -12.82 -3.01 -5.36
CA ALA A 87 -12.12 -3.99 -4.54
C ALA A 87 -11.57 -3.37 -3.23
N ILE A 88 -11.01 -2.16 -3.30
CA ILE A 88 -10.55 -1.42 -2.12
C ILE A 88 -11.73 -1.02 -1.24
N ALA A 89 -12.84 -0.55 -1.82
CA ALA A 89 -14.04 -0.21 -1.06
C ALA A 89 -14.57 -1.40 -0.24
N ARG A 90 -14.64 -2.59 -0.85
CA ARG A 90 -15.01 -3.83 -0.16
C ARG A 90 -14.05 -4.17 0.98
N LEU A 91 -12.74 -4.12 0.72
CA LEU A 91 -11.73 -4.34 1.76
C LEU A 91 -11.89 -3.38 2.94
N LEU A 92 -12.16 -2.09 2.67
CA LEU A 92 -12.39 -1.11 3.75
C LEU A 92 -13.65 -1.43 4.54
N ALA A 93 -14.76 -1.78 3.88
CA ALA A 93 -15.99 -2.17 4.55
C ALA A 93 -15.80 -3.42 5.44
N GLU A 94 -15.09 -4.44 4.95
CA GLU A 94 -14.77 -5.66 5.70
C GLU A 94 -13.91 -5.41 6.96
N LEU A 95 -13.13 -4.33 6.95
CA LEU A 95 -12.26 -3.93 8.06
C LEU A 95 -12.88 -2.86 8.98
N ASP A 96 -14.18 -2.61 8.82
CA ASP A 96 -14.94 -1.59 9.54
C ASP A 96 -14.40 -0.15 9.31
N PHE A 97 -13.89 0.10 8.10
CA PHE A 97 -13.58 1.43 7.55
C PHE A 97 -14.60 1.86 6.48
N GLY A 98 -15.79 1.25 6.45
CA GLY A 98 -16.82 1.47 5.44
C GLY A 98 -17.30 2.93 5.34
N ALA A 99 -17.23 3.68 6.44
CA ALA A 99 -17.59 5.10 6.47
C ALA A 99 -16.59 6.00 5.71
N SER A 100 -15.39 5.50 5.41
CA SER A 100 -14.35 6.25 4.70
C SER A 100 -14.87 6.84 3.40
N ARG A 101 -14.52 8.09 3.14
CA ARG A 101 -14.85 8.75 1.87
C ARG A 101 -13.83 8.37 0.82
N LEU A 102 -14.32 7.81 -0.27
CA LEU A 102 -13.57 7.49 -1.46
C LEU A 102 -13.80 8.56 -2.51
N THR A 103 -12.73 9.05 -3.11
CA THR A 103 -12.79 9.94 -4.26
C THR A 103 -11.94 9.36 -5.37
N ILE A 104 -12.57 9.01 -6.48
CA ILE A 104 -11.94 8.44 -7.65
C ILE A 104 -11.63 9.60 -8.59
N LEU A 105 -10.34 9.84 -8.83
CA LEU A 105 -9.88 10.86 -9.76
C LEU A 105 -9.42 10.19 -11.05
N GLU A 106 -10.17 10.44 -12.13
CA GLU A 106 -10.07 9.71 -13.39
C GLU A 106 -9.43 10.58 -14.47
N ALA A 107 -8.56 10.00 -15.29
CA ALA A 107 -7.90 10.66 -16.43
C ALA A 107 -7.30 12.04 -16.10
N LEU A 108 -6.71 12.18 -14.90
CA LEU A 108 -6.11 13.42 -14.39
C LEU A 108 -5.13 14.05 -15.39
N GLY A 109 -5.29 15.36 -15.61
CA GLY A 109 -4.52 16.17 -16.56
C GLY A 109 -4.96 16.03 -18.02
N GLY A 110 -5.93 15.16 -18.32
CA GLY A 110 -6.45 14.92 -19.66
C GLY A 110 -7.79 15.61 -19.95
N PRO A 111 -8.27 15.57 -21.20
CA PRO A 111 -9.56 16.15 -21.58
C PRO A 111 -10.77 15.41 -21.00
N SER A 112 -10.59 14.16 -20.55
CA SER A 112 -11.61 13.34 -19.92
C SER A 112 -11.51 13.34 -18.39
N GLU A 113 -10.78 14.30 -17.81
CA GLU A 113 -10.62 14.41 -16.37
C GLU A 113 -11.99 14.51 -15.68
N THR A 114 -12.24 13.63 -14.71
CA THR A 114 -13.44 13.66 -13.89
C THR A 114 -13.14 13.18 -12.48
N GLN A 115 -14.03 13.51 -11.55
CA GLN A 115 -13.94 13.15 -10.15
C GLN A 115 -15.30 12.70 -9.63
N ARG A 116 -15.33 11.56 -8.95
CA ARG A 116 -16.54 11.02 -8.31
C ARG A 116 -16.23 10.63 -6.88
N SER A 117 -17.16 10.90 -5.96
CA SER A 117 -16.99 10.58 -4.54
C SER A 117 -18.13 9.71 -4.03
N VAL A 118 -17.80 8.73 -3.20
CA VAL A 118 -18.74 7.77 -2.60
C VAL A 118 -18.20 7.30 -1.24
N ARG A 119 -19.02 6.72 -0.39
CA ARG A 119 -18.52 6.00 0.81
C ARG A 119 -18.07 4.60 0.42
N ALA A 120 -17.11 4.04 1.14
CA ALA A 120 -16.65 2.68 0.88
C ALA A 120 -17.77 1.63 1.05
N ASP A 121 -18.62 1.77 2.06
CA ASP A 121 -19.76 0.87 2.32
C ASP A 121 -20.97 1.07 1.39
N ALA A 122 -20.99 2.16 0.62
CA ALA A 122 -22.06 2.49 -0.32
C ALA A 122 -21.54 2.56 -1.77
N PHE A 123 -20.46 1.85 -2.07
CA PHE A 123 -19.82 1.92 -3.38
C PHE A 123 -20.72 1.37 -4.49
N ASP A 124 -21.22 2.25 -5.35
CA ASP A 124 -22.13 1.94 -6.46
C ASP A 124 -21.66 2.54 -7.81
N LEU A 125 -20.43 3.05 -7.86
CA LEU A 125 -19.90 3.69 -9.06
C LEU A 125 -19.55 2.65 -10.14
N GLU A 126 -20.12 2.84 -11.32
CA GLU A 126 -19.86 2.00 -12.50
C GLU A 126 -19.04 2.76 -13.55
N ASN A 127 -18.51 2.03 -14.54
CA ASN A 127 -17.81 2.58 -15.69
C ASN A 127 -16.67 3.54 -15.30
N LEU A 128 -15.81 3.10 -14.38
CA LEU A 128 -14.62 3.86 -14.00
C LEU A 128 -13.57 3.81 -15.10
N ASN A 129 -12.84 4.89 -15.26
CA ASN A 129 -11.69 4.95 -16.13
C ASN A 129 -10.56 4.06 -15.56
N PRO A 130 -9.93 3.19 -16.35
CA PRO A 130 -8.80 2.40 -15.88
C PRO A 130 -7.59 3.26 -15.48
N LEU A 131 -7.49 4.50 -15.96
CA LEU A 131 -6.54 5.49 -15.47
C LEU A 131 -7.17 6.28 -14.33
N ASN A 132 -7.07 5.75 -13.11
CA ASN A 132 -7.57 6.42 -11.92
C ASN A 132 -6.53 6.48 -10.78
N VAL A 133 -6.72 7.45 -9.90
CA VAL A 133 -6.11 7.53 -8.58
C VAL A 133 -7.24 7.49 -7.57
N LEU A 134 -7.16 6.59 -6.60
CA LEU A 134 -8.13 6.52 -5.51
C LEU A 134 -7.61 7.34 -4.33
N ALA A 135 -8.36 8.36 -3.96
CA ALA A 135 -8.16 9.11 -2.73
C ALA A 135 -9.08 8.56 -1.63
N VAL A 136 -8.53 8.35 -0.44
CA VAL A 136 -9.24 7.85 0.74
C VAL A 136 -9.08 8.85 1.87
N GLU A 137 -10.20 9.35 2.39
CA GLU A 137 -10.25 10.01 3.70
C GLU A 137 -10.73 8.98 4.71
N VAL A 138 -9.81 8.52 5.56
CA VAL A 138 -10.03 7.35 6.41
C VAL A 138 -10.95 7.70 7.58
N GLU A 139 -12.08 6.99 7.65
CA GLU A 139 -13.02 7.01 8.76
C GLU A 139 -13.27 5.57 9.21
N SER A 140 -13.21 5.36 10.53
CA SER A 140 -13.30 4.05 11.16
C SER A 140 -14.57 3.92 11.99
N GLY A 141 -15.21 2.76 11.93
CA GLY A 141 -16.23 2.35 12.88
C GLY A 141 -15.64 1.91 14.23
N PRO A 142 -16.49 1.51 15.18
CA PRO A 142 -16.07 1.15 16.54
C PRO A 142 -15.26 -0.15 16.62
N ASP A 143 -15.41 -1.03 15.64
CA ASP A 143 -14.78 -2.35 15.57
C ASP A 143 -13.63 -2.38 14.54
N ALA A 144 -13.23 -1.21 14.04
CA ALA A 144 -12.18 -1.05 13.04
C ALA A 144 -10.87 -1.68 13.48
N ARG A 145 -10.32 -2.51 12.59
CA ARG A 145 -9.02 -3.16 12.77
C ARG A 145 -7.88 -2.18 12.47
N VAL A 146 -7.76 -1.14 13.29
CA VAL A 146 -6.65 -0.17 13.22
C VAL A 146 -5.38 -0.85 13.71
N LEU A 147 -4.36 -0.95 12.84
CA LEU A 147 -3.08 -1.54 13.20
C LEU A 147 -2.26 -0.54 14.05
N PRO A 148 -1.79 -0.94 15.25
CA PRO A 148 -0.84 -0.13 16.01
C PRO A 148 0.46 0.11 15.23
N LEU A 149 1.07 1.28 15.45
CA LEU A 149 2.37 1.64 14.88
C LEU A 149 3.56 0.97 15.59
N THR A 150 3.31 0.37 16.76
CA THR A 150 4.32 -0.33 17.55
C THR A 150 4.27 -1.84 17.30
N SER A 151 5.40 -2.51 17.46
CA SER A 151 5.46 -3.98 17.47
C SER A 151 4.62 -4.61 18.59
N GLY A 152 4.33 -5.90 18.46
CA GLY A 152 3.46 -6.65 19.34
C GLY A 152 2.00 -6.45 18.96
N LEU A 153 1.64 -6.77 17.71
CA LEU A 153 0.25 -6.84 17.27
C LEU A 153 -0.52 -7.88 18.08
N ALA A 154 -1.86 -7.78 18.13
CA ALA A 154 -2.66 -8.77 18.86
C ALA A 154 -2.67 -10.14 18.14
N ASP A 155 -2.63 -11.24 18.89
CA ASP A 155 -2.48 -12.59 18.31
C ASP A 155 -3.61 -12.96 17.33
N HIS A 156 -4.85 -12.52 17.60
CA HIS A 156 -6.00 -12.78 16.73
C HIS A 156 -5.93 -12.11 15.36
N LEU A 157 -4.94 -11.24 15.13
CA LEU A 157 -4.70 -10.62 13.83
C LEU A 157 -3.93 -11.53 12.86
N PHE A 158 -3.42 -12.66 13.34
CA PHE A 158 -2.67 -13.66 12.59
C PHE A 158 -3.47 -14.96 12.49
N ASP A 159 -3.39 -15.63 11.34
CA ASP A 159 -3.88 -17.00 11.22
C ASP A 159 -2.92 -17.97 11.94
N HIS A 160 -3.44 -18.73 12.90
CA HIS A 160 -2.65 -19.65 13.71
C HIS A 160 -3.50 -20.81 14.25
N ASP A 161 -2.88 -21.98 14.46
CA ASP A 161 -3.52 -23.15 15.09
C ASP A 161 -3.33 -23.20 16.62
N GLY A 162 -2.95 -22.07 17.22
CA GLY A 162 -2.60 -21.96 18.63
C GLY A 162 -1.10 -21.86 18.87
N GLN A 163 -0.27 -22.26 17.89
CA GLN A 163 1.17 -22.06 17.93
C GLN A 163 1.54 -20.69 17.34
N ILE A 164 1.82 -19.74 18.23
CA ILE A 164 2.25 -18.38 17.88
C ILE A 164 3.17 -17.84 18.98
N THR A 165 4.20 -17.09 18.59
CA THR A 165 4.98 -16.29 19.54
C THR A 165 4.06 -15.26 20.17
N LYS A 166 3.76 -15.40 21.47
CA LYS A 166 2.82 -14.51 22.16
C LYS A 166 3.22 -13.05 22.02
N ARG A 167 2.22 -12.17 21.95
CA ARG A 167 2.36 -10.73 21.74
C ARG A 167 3.53 -10.09 22.49
N GLU A 168 3.66 -10.34 23.79
CA GLU A 168 4.67 -9.72 24.66
C GLU A 168 6.07 -10.17 24.27
N ILE A 169 6.22 -11.47 23.97
CA ILE A 169 7.47 -12.05 23.49
C ILE A 169 7.78 -11.52 22.09
N ARG A 170 6.78 -11.42 21.20
CA ARG A 170 6.96 -10.88 19.85
C ARG A 170 7.44 -9.43 19.86
N ALA A 171 6.88 -8.60 20.74
CA ALA A 171 7.32 -7.22 20.93
C ALA A 171 8.79 -7.14 21.38
N ILE A 172 9.18 -7.93 22.39
CA ILE A 172 10.57 -7.98 22.86
C ILE A 172 11.51 -8.49 21.78
N THR A 173 11.12 -9.53 21.03
CA THR A 173 11.92 -10.08 19.94
C THR A 173 12.15 -9.05 18.84
N LEU A 174 11.12 -8.33 18.39
CA LEU A 174 11.28 -7.29 17.37
C LEU A 174 12.13 -6.11 17.88
N SER A 175 11.97 -5.74 19.16
CA SER A 175 12.84 -4.75 19.79
C SER A 175 14.31 -5.19 19.83
N ALA A 176 14.57 -6.48 20.08
CA ALA A 176 15.93 -7.02 20.12
C ALA A 176 16.53 -7.17 18.71
N LEU A 177 15.72 -7.55 17.72
CA LEU A 177 16.12 -7.63 16.32
C LEU A 177 16.42 -6.24 15.72
N ALA A 178 15.78 -5.19 16.23
CA ALA A 178 16.05 -3.79 15.88
C ALA A 178 16.10 -3.54 14.36
N PRO A 179 15.00 -3.82 13.62
CA PRO A 179 14.97 -3.79 12.17
C PRO A 179 15.42 -2.47 11.58
N ARG A 180 16.16 -2.53 10.47
CA ARG A 180 16.53 -1.35 9.68
C ARG A 180 16.01 -1.45 8.25
N ARG A 181 15.80 -0.26 7.67
CA ARG A 181 15.28 -0.10 6.31
C ARG A 181 16.10 -0.93 5.30
N GLY A 182 15.42 -1.85 4.62
CA GLY A 182 15.99 -2.64 3.52
C GLY A 182 16.63 -3.96 3.96
N GLU A 183 16.63 -4.25 5.26
CA GLU A 183 17.13 -5.53 5.77
C GLU A 183 16.21 -6.70 5.41
N LEU A 184 16.81 -7.88 5.44
CA LEU A 184 16.20 -9.16 5.14
C LEU A 184 16.24 -10.04 6.39
N LEU A 185 15.08 -10.56 6.80
CA LEU A 185 14.97 -11.54 7.87
C LEU A 185 14.89 -12.96 7.31
N TRP A 186 15.55 -13.90 7.98
CA TRP A 186 15.31 -15.34 7.81
C TRP A 186 14.53 -15.83 9.03
N ASP A 187 13.26 -16.16 8.84
CA ASP A 187 12.36 -16.62 9.89
C ASP A 187 12.27 -18.15 9.85
N ILE A 188 13.09 -18.82 10.66
CA ILE A 188 13.24 -20.29 10.66
C ILE A 188 12.30 -20.88 11.71
N GLY A 189 11.40 -21.77 11.28
CA GLY A 189 10.30 -22.25 12.12
C GLY A 189 9.23 -21.17 12.28
N ALA A 190 8.86 -20.53 11.17
CA ALA A 190 8.03 -19.33 11.15
C ALA A 190 6.67 -19.52 11.84
N GLY A 191 6.12 -20.75 11.87
CA GLY A 191 4.85 -21.05 12.49
C GLY A 191 3.72 -20.22 11.88
N SER A 192 3.22 -19.23 12.62
CA SER A 192 2.21 -18.27 12.14
C SER A 192 2.77 -17.11 11.31
N GLY A 193 4.10 -17.00 11.17
CA GLY A 193 4.78 -15.92 10.46
C GLY A 193 4.77 -14.58 11.19
N SER A 194 4.31 -14.54 12.44
CA SER A 194 4.04 -13.27 13.12
C SER A 194 5.26 -12.36 13.29
N ILE A 195 6.46 -12.94 13.48
CA ILE A 195 7.72 -12.17 13.51
C ILE A 195 8.02 -11.62 12.12
N GLY A 196 8.00 -12.47 11.10
CA GLY A 196 8.21 -12.08 9.71
C GLY A 196 7.27 -11.00 9.18
N ILE A 197 5.99 -11.08 9.54
CA ILE A 197 4.96 -10.11 9.13
C ILE A 197 5.22 -8.76 9.81
N GLU A 198 5.38 -8.72 11.14
CA GLU A 198 5.66 -7.47 11.84
C GLU A 198 7.00 -6.84 11.44
N TRP A 199 8.00 -7.67 11.11
CA TRP A 199 9.25 -7.22 10.51
C TRP A 199 8.99 -6.47 9.20
N MET A 200 8.19 -7.03 8.28
CA MET A 200 7.88 -6.38 7.00
C MET A 200 6.96 -5.16 7.15
N LEU A 201 6.13 -5.11 8.19
CA LEU A 201 5.31 -3.94 8.50
C LEU A 201 6.13 -2.73 8.97
N ALA A 202 7.34 -2.94 9.50
CA ALA A 202 8.19 -1.85 9.97
C ALA A 202 8.65 -0.90 8.84
N HIS A 203 8.84 -1.41 7.61
CA HIS A 203 9.12 -0.58 6.45
C HIS A 203 8.87 -1.32 5.12
N PRO A 204 8.26 -0.70 4.08
CA PRO A 204 7.93 -1.34 2.80
C PRO A 204 9.09 -1.94 1.99
N SER A 205 10.34 -1.61 2.35
CA SER A 205 11.53 -2.15 1.70
C SER A 205 12.11 -3.39 2.39
N MET A 206 11.58 -3.76 3.55
CA MET A 206 12.02 -4.92 4.30
C MET A 206 11.38 -6.18 3.74
N ARG A 207 12.08 -7.31 3.90
CA ARG A 207 11.66 -8.61 3.38
C ARG A 207 11.91 -9.70 4.40
N THR A 208 11.16 -10.78 4.28
CA THR A 208 11.35 -12.00 5.09
C THR A 208 11.36 -13.22 4.19
N PHE A 209 12.32 -14.12 4.40
CA PHE A 209 12.23 -15.51 3.95
C PHE A 209 11.81 -16.37 5.13
N ALA A 210 10.61 -16.93 5.05
CA ALA A 210 10.09 -17.85 6.06
C ALA A 210 10.37 -19.30 5.66
N ILE A 211 10.83 -20.09 6.62
CA ILE A 211 11.05 -21.53 6.48
C ILE A 211 10.16 -22.22 7.51
N GLU A 212 9.25 -23.07 7.05
CA GLU A 212 8.35 -23.83 7.90
C GLU A 212 8.32 -25.29 7.44
N ALA A 213 8.43 -26.21 8.40
CA ALA A 213 8.48 -27.64 8.14
C ALA A 213 7.09 -28.24 7.98
N ASP A 214 6.11 -27.72 8.70
CA ASP A 214 4.72 -28.14 8.57
C ASP A 214 4.09 -27.55 7.28
N PRO A 215 3.62 -28.39 6.35
CA PRO A 215 3.11 -27.93 5.07
C PRO A 215 1.81 -27.11 5.18
N VAL A 216 0.99 -27.36 6.21
CA VAL A 216 -0.27 -26.62 6.43
C VAL A 216 0.05 -25.21 6.91
N ARG A 217 0.99 -25.06 7.85
CA ARG A 217 1.45 -23.76 8.32
C ARG A 217 2.20 -23.00 7.24
N ALA A 218 3.06 -23.68 6.48
CA ALA A 218 3.76 -23.08 5.36
C ALA A 218 2.80 -22.49 4.31
N ALA A 219 1.68 -23.17 4.03
CA ALA A 219 0.66 -22.66 3.13
C ALA A 219 -0.02 -21.38 3.65
N ARG A 220 -0.30 -21.29 4.96
CA ARG A 220 -0.91 -20.09 5.58
C ARG A 220 -0.05 -18.84 5.44
N LEU A 221 1.28 -18.97 5.46
CA LEU A 221 2.21 -17.83 5.35
C LEU A 221 2.12 -17.09 4.00
N GLY A 222 1.58 -17.72 2.97
CA GLY A 222 1.44 -17.13 1.63
C GLY A 222 0.16 -16.32 1.41
N HIS A 223 -0.72 -16.27 2.41
CA HIS A 223 -2.02 -15.60 2.38
C HIS A 223 -2.04 -14.41 3.34
#